data_AF-F8L3A0-F1
#
_entry.id   AF-F8L3A0-F1
#
_cell.length_a   1.000
_cell.length_b   1.000
_cell.length_c   1.000
_cell.angle_alpha   90.00
_cell.angle_beta   90.00
_cell.angle_gamma   90.00
#
_symmetry.space_group_name_H-M   'P 1'
#
loop_
_entity.id
_entity.type
_entity.pdbx_description
1 polymer ?
#
loop_
_entity_poly.entity_id
_entity_poly.type
_entity_poly.pdbx_seq_one_letter_code
_entity_poly.pdbx_strand_id
1 'polypeptide(L)'
;MDLKSHPSYPERMAVTTARLGLDINTLFFGGIIAESFASKRAMDTRELCLQTIDFLERPVYRSGITFSEKSLKSIQEGVKQQEIKGFVDHAVNRAIFREVKPKEILDAIKNPLKVNPIKIDHLGRPSQRFIGKSAEVVINPETKKILSVNPTSTKKAEKLLKKK
;
A
#
# COMPACT_ATOMS: atom_id res chain seq x y z
N MET A 1 36.14 33.50 -35.15
CA MET A 1 36.04 32.19 -34.45
C MET A 1 34.99 32.37 -33.38
N ASP A 2 33.72 32.12 -33.71
CA ASP A 2 32.60 32.38 -32.83
C ASP A 2 32.08 31.06 -32.25
N LEU A 3 32.39 30.81 -30.98
CA LEU A 3 31.81 29.74 -30.19
C LEU A 3 30.37 30.14 -29.84
N LYS A 4 29.39 29.69 -30.64
CA LYS A 4 27.98 29.77 -30.25
C LYS A 4 27.75 28.85 -29.05
N SER A 5 27.65 29.44 -27.86
CA SER A 5 27.32 28.76 -26.60
C SER A 5 26.06 27.92 -26.75
N HIS A 6 26.19 26.61 -26.59
CA HIS A 6 25.04 25.70 -26.62
C HIS A 6 24.31 25.77 -25.27
N PRO A 7 22.98 25.93 -25.25
CA PRO A 7 22.24 26.01 -24.00
C PRO A 7 22.34 24.69 -23.23
N SER A 8 22.50 24.81 -21.92
CA SER A 8 22.65 23.66 -21.03
C SER A 8 21.36 22.84 -20.96
N TYR A 9 21.50 21.54 -20.72
CA TYR A 9 20.42 20.53 -20.77
C TYR A 9 19.06 20.91 -20.13
N PRO A 10 18.96 21.65 -19.00
CA PRO A 10 17.66 22.03 -18.45
C PRO A 10 16.89 23.05 -19.33
N GLU A 11 17.58 23.91 -20.08
CA GLU A 11 16.91 24.96 -20.88
C GLU A 11 16.28 24.41 -22.16
N ARG A 12 16.87 23.37 -22.77
CA ARG A 12 16.25 22.67 -23.92
C ARG A 12 14.95 21.96 -23.54
N MET A 13 14.86 21.47 -22.31
CA MET A 13 13.66 20.79 -21.81
C MET A 13 12.51 21.77 -21.60
N ALA A 14 12.81 22.98 -21.10
CA ALA A 14 11.81 24.02 -20.85
C ALA A 14 11.17 24.59 -22.13
N VAL A 15 11.93 24.71 -23.22
CA VAL A 15 11.39 25.23 -24.51
C VAL A 15 10.47 24.21 -25.19
N THR A 16 10.67 22.91 -24.94
CA THR A 16 9.86 21.84 -25.53
C THR A 16 8.56 21.61 -24.76
N THR A 17 8.56 21.80 -23.44
CA THR A 17 7.36 21.67 -22.58
C THR A 17 6.34 22.78 -22.82
N ALA A 18 6.77 24.01 -23.12
CA ALA A 18 5.86 25.14 -23.38
C ALA A 18 5.05 25.01 -24.68
N ARG A 19 5.48 24.19 -25.65
CA ARG A 19 4.84 24.07 -26.97
C ARG A 19 3.74 23.00 -27.03
N LEU A 20 3.65 22.13 -26.02
CA LEU A 20 2.71 21.02 -25.95
C LEU A 20 1.76 21.07 -24.74
N GLY A 21 1.89 22.06 -23.85
CA GLY A 21 0.96 22.27 -22.73
C GLY A 21 0.91 21.12 -21.72
N LEU A 22 2.00 20.38 -21.55
CA LEU A 22 2.08 19.20 -20.66
C LEU A 22 2.89 19.51 -19.40
N ASP A 23 2.36 19.10 -18.24
CA ASP A 23 2.94 19.28 -16.91
C ASP A 23 4.20 18.41 -16.70
N ILE A 24 5.16 18.93 -15.95
CA ILE A 24 6.53 18.40 -15.76
C ILE A 24 6.54 17.01 -15.09
N ASN A 25 5.47 16.65 -14.40
CA ASN A 25 5.34 15.35 -13.71
C ASN A 25 5.21 14.14 -14.66
N THR A 26 4.94 14.34 -15.96
CA THR A 26 4.82 13.23 -16.93
C THR A 26 6.19 12.80 -17.51
N LEU A 27 7.26 13.54 -17.27
CA LEU A 27 8.58 13.30 -17.87
C LEU A 27 9.47 12.30 -17.11
N PHE A 28 9.13 11.92 -15.88
CA PHE A 28 9.99 11.02 -15.08
C PHE A 28 9.82 9.53 -15.41
N PHE A 29 8.78 9.14 -16.17
CA PHE A 29 8.55 7.75 -16.57
C PHE A 29 8.70 7.50 -18.08
N GLY A 30 8.75 8.55 -18.92
CA GLY A 30 8.80 8.40 -20.38
C GLY A 30 10.18 8.19 -21.00
N GLY A 31 11.26 8.45 -20.25
CA GLY A 31 12.63 8.48 -20.80
C GLY A 31 13.23 7.12 -21.18
N ILE A 32 12.64 5.99 -20.78
CA ILE A 32 13.23 4.66 -21.00
C ILE A 32 12.72 3.98 -22.29
N ILE A 33 11.66 4.49 -22.92
CA ILE A 33 11.00 3.77 -24.04
C ILE A 33 11.34 4.35 -25.43
N ALA A 34 11.96 5.53 -25.51
CA ALA A 34 12.20 6.18 -26.81
C ALA A 34 13.37 5.59 -27.62
N GLU A 35 14.33 4.90 -27.01
CA GLU A 35 15.53 4.43 -27.75
C GLU A 35 15.32 3.11 -28.52
N SER A 36 14.27 2.33 -28.23
CA SER A 36 14.06 1.03 -28.90
C SER A 36 13.23 1.10 -30.19
N PHE A 37 12.69 2.26 -30.57
CA PHE A 37 11.79 2.38 -31.74
C PHE A 37 12.35 3.24 -32.88
N ALA A 38 13.65 3.53 -32.89
CA ALA A 38 14.30 4.28 -33.97
C ALA A 38 14.67 3.42 -35.20
N SER A 39 14.12 2.20 -35.36
CA SER A 39 14.39 1.37 -36.53
C SER A 39 13.15 0.64 -37.03
N LYS A 40 12.26 1.41 -37.69
CA LYS A 40 11.64 1.09 -38.99
C LYS A 40 10.32 1.87 -39.17
N ARG A 41 10.35 2.78 -40.15
CA ARG A 41 9.23 3.48 -40.82
C ARG A 41 8.47 4.53 -40.00
N ALA A 42 8.29 5.69 -40.64
CA ALA A 42 7.38 6.74 -40.20
C ALA A 42 5.94 6.20 -40.18
N MET A 43 5.35 6.12 -38.98
CA MET A 43 3.93 5.83 -38.82
C MET A 43 3.14 7.15 -38.72
N ASP A 44 1.95 7.14 -39.32
CA ASP A 44 1.04 8.27 -39.44
C ASP A 44 0.45 8.65 -38.06
N THR A 45 0.27 9.95 -37.80
CA THR A 45 -0.11 10.49 -36.48
C THR A 45 -1.50 10.06 -36.00
N ARG A 46 -2.34 9.53 -36.90
CA ARG A 46 -3.63 8.90 -36.55
C ARG A 46 -3.51 7.46 -36.05
N GLU A 47 -2.50 6.70 -36.49
CA GLU A 47 -2.22 5.35 -35.96
C GLU A 47 -1.58 5.40 -34.58
N LEU A 48 -0.72 6.40 -34.32
CA LEU A 48 -0.11 6.63 -33.02
C LEU A 48 -1.17 6.82 -31.91
N CYS A 49 -2.24 7.56 -32.22
CA CYS A 49 -3.30 7.89 -31.25
C CYS A 49 -4.10 6.67 -30.80
N LEU A 50 -4.45 5.78 -31.73
CA LEU A 50 -5.23 4.56 -31.42
C LEU A 50 -4.37 3.50 -30.72
N GLN A 51 -3.07 3.43 -31.02
CA GLN A 51 -2.15 2.54 -30.29
C GLN A 51 -1.81 3.03 -28.87
N THR A 52 -1.85 4.35 -28.61
CA THR A 52 -1.72 4.88 -27.23
C THR A 52 -2.94 4.62 -26.36
N ILE A 53 -4.15 4.56 -26.93
CA ILE A 53 -5.36 4.31 -26.16
C ILE A 53 -5.43 2.82 -25.74
N ASP A 54 -5.00 1.90 -26.62
CA ASP A 54 -4.87 0.47 -26.28
C ASP A 54 -3.76 0.15 -25.26
N PHE A 55 -2.84 1.10 -25.00
CA PHE A 55 -1.75 0.95 -24.03
C PHE A 55 -2.15 1.38 -22.62
N LEU A 56 -3.14 2.26 -22.46
CA LEU A 56 -3.57 2.78 -21.16
C LEU A 56 -4.63 1.91 -20.46
N GLU A 57 -5.21 0.92 -21.14
CA GLU A 57 -6.11 -0.07 -20.53
C GLU A 57 -5.46 -1.42 -20.23
N ARG A 58 -4.13 -1.57 -20.42
CA ARG A 58 -3.46 -2.85 -20.15
C ARG A 58 -2.78 -2.88 -18.78
N PRO A 59 -3.09 -3.87 -17.93
CA PRO A 59 -2.46 -4.03 -16.63
C PRO A 59 -0.94 -4.23 -16.79
N VAL A 60 -0.19 -3.53 -15.94
CA VAL A 60 1.28 -3.49 -15.90
C VAL A 60 1.89 -4.90 -15.99
N TYR A 61 2.45 -5.23 -17.15
CA TYR A 61 3.14 -6.48 -17.43
C TYR A 61 4.65 -6.27 -17.25
N ARG A 62 5.19 -6.57 -16.07
CA ARG A 62 6.66 -6.58 -15.87
C ARG A 62 7.26 -7.96 -15.59
N SER A 63 6.47 -9.04 -15.61
CA SER A 63 7.03 -10.38 -15.33
C SER A 63 6.27 -11.59 -15.88
N GLY A 64 5.42 -11.46 -16.89
CA GLY A 64 4.88 -12.66 -17.57
C GLY A 64 3.75 -13.41 -16.86
N ILE A 65 3.29 -12.95 -15.68
CA ILE A 65 2.24 -13.62 -14.91
C ILE A 65 1.00 -12.72 -14.86
N THR A 66 -0.05 -13.06 -15.62
CA THR A 66 -1.40 -12.52 -15.37
C THR A 66 -1.94 -13.13 -14.09
N PHE A 67 -1.72 -12.51 -12.94
CA PHE A 67 -2.50 -12.85 -11.77
C PHE A 67 -3.94 -12.41 -12.03
N SER A 68 -4.89 -13.34 -11.94
CA SER A 68 -6.31 -12.99 -12.04
C SER A 68 -6.66 -11.94 -10.99
N GLU A 69 -7.64 -11.07 -11.24
CA GLU A 69 -8.10 -10.12 -10.22
C GLU A 69 -8.48 -10.82 -8.90
N LYS A 70 -8.99 -12.05 -9.00
CA LYS A 70 -9.30 -12.90 -7.84
C LYS A 70 -8.02 -13.32 -7.10
N SER A 71 -6.96 -13.66 -7.83
CA SER A 71 -5.63 -13.99 -7.28
C SER A 71 -4.97 -12.76 -6.65
N LEU A 72 -5.09 -11.59 -7.28
CA LEU A 72 -4.59 -10.33 -6.73
C LEU A 72 -5.37 -9.93 -5.47
N LYS A 73 -6.70 -10.05 -5.47
CA LYS A 73 -7.54 -9.86 -4.27
C LYS A 73 -7.19 -10.83 -3.16
N SER A 74 -6.97 -12.12 -3.45
CA SER A 74 -6.56 -13.09 -2.44
C SER A 74 -5.16 -12.84 -1.89
N ILE A 75 -4.24 -12.32 -2.71
CA ILE A 75 -2.91 -11.89 -2.25
C ILE A 75 -3.03 -10.62 -1.40
N GLN A 76 -3.84 -9.64 -1.81
CA GLN A 76 -4.12 -8.42 -1.04
C GLN A 76 -4.83 -8.73 0.29
N GLU A 77 -5.74 -9.70 0.30
CA GLU A 77 -6.41 -10.19 1.51
C GLU A 77 -5.47 -11.01 2.39
N GLY A 78 -4.58 -11.80 1.80
CA GLY A 78 -3.50 -12.50 2.49
C GLY A 78 -2.41 -11.57 3.05
N VAL A 79 -2.26 -10.36 2.49
CA VAL A 79 -1.32 -9.30 2.91
C VAL A 79 -2.07 -8.12 3.53
N LYS A 80 -3.25 -8.32 4.12
CA LYS A 80 -3.86 -7.30 5.00
C LYS A 80 -3.07 -7.20 6.30
N GLN A 81 -1.88 -6.64 6.21
CA GLN A 81 -1.18 -6.09 7.36
C GLN A 81 -2.02 -4.90 7.82
N GLN A 82 -2.61 -5.02 9.01
CA GLN A 82 -3.35 -3.93 9.61
C GLN A 82 -2.36 -2.76 9.79
N GLU A 83 -2.47 -1.73 8.95
CA GLU A 83 -1.71 -0.49 9.16
C GLU A 83 -2.14 0.08 10.51
N ILE A 84 -1.18 0.34 11.40
CA ILE A 84 -1.41 0.91 12.73
C ILE A 84 -0.89 2.33 12.72
N LYS A 85 -1.78 3.30 12.94
CA LYS A 85 -1.41 4.72 12.99
C LYS A 85 -0.89 5.16 14.36
N GLY A 86 -1.15 4.39 15.42
CA GLY A 86 -0.63 4.67 16.76
C GLY A 86 -1.49 4.11 17.88
N PHE A 87 -1.26 4.62 19.10
CA PHE A 87 -1.99 4.27 20.31
C PHE A 87 -2.79 5.47 20.82
N VAL A 88 -3.89 5.21 21.53
CA VAL A 88 -4.47 6.19 22.44
C VAL A 88 -3.77 6.12 23.80
N ASP A 89 -3.69 7.22 24.55
CA ASP A 89 -2.94 7.28 25.82
C ASP A 89 -3.34 6.19 26.80
N HIS A 90 -4.66 5.93 26.89
CA HIS A 90 -5.18 4.86 27.73
C HIS A 90 -4.62 3.49 27.33
N ALA A 91 -4.45 3.20 26.04
CA ALA A 91 -3.91 1.92 25.58
C ALA A 91 -2.43 1.74 25.98
N VAL A 92 -1.64 2.82 25.93
CA VAL A 92 -0.23 2.82 26.35
C VAL A 92 -0.13 2.52 27.85
N ASN A 93 -0.88 3.26 28.67
CA ASN A 93 -0.90 3.07 30.12
C ASN A 93 -1.33 1.65 30.50
N ARG A 94 -2.27 1.06 29.76
CA ARG A 94 -2.72 -0.32 29.99
C ARG A 94 -1.69 -1.36 29.59
N ALA A 95 -0.94 -1.14 28.51
CA ALA A 95 0.14 -2.03 28.12
C ALA A 95 1.26 -2.05 29.18
N ILE A 96 1.63 -0.87 29.69
CA ILE A 96 2.65 -0.73 30.75
C ILE A 96 2.19 -1.37 32.06
N PHE A 97 1.00 -1.00 32.57
CA PHE A 97 0.48 -1.50 33.85
C PHE A 97 0.29 -3.03 33.87
N ARG A 98 0.05 -3.64 32.72
CA ARG A 98 -0.17 -5.08 32.58
C ARG A 98 1.03 -5.82 32.04
N GLU A 99 2.16 -5.14 31.93
CA GLU A 99 3.44 -5.69 31.49
C GLU A 99 3.38 -6.44 30.15
N VAL A 100 2.50 -5.99 29.24
CA VAL A 100 2.35 -6.62 27.93
C VAL A 100 3.49 -6.14 27.04
N LYS A 101 4.29 -7.07 26.52
CA LYS A 101 5.49 -6.72 25.76
C LYS A 101 5.12 -6.21 24.37
N PRO A 102 5.82 -5.20 23.82
CA PRO A 102 5.58 -4.71 22.46
C PRO A 102 5.60 -5.80 21.39
N LYS A 103 6.48 -6.81 21.54
CA LYS A 103 6.56 -7.97 20.65
C LYS A 103 5.27 -8.79 20.65
N GLU A 104 4.60 -8.92 21.78
CA GLU A 104 3.35 -9.69 21.91
C GLU A 104 2.18 -8.94 21.29
N ILE A 105 2.15 -7.60 21.43
CA ILE A 105 1.19 -6.73 20.74
C ILE A 105 1.36 -6.89 19.22
N LEU A 106 2.60 -6.84 18.73
CA LEU A 106 2.91 -7.03 17.31
C LEU A 106 2.51 -8.42 16.81
N ASP A 107 2.78 -9.47 17.58
CA ASP A 107 2.39 -10.84 17.25
C ASP A 107 0.86 -10.98 17.17
N ALA A 108 0.12 -10.39 18.10
CA ALA A 108 -1.33 -10.41 18.09
C ALA A 108 -1.94 -9.72 16.85
N ILE A 109 -1.27 -8.71 16.31
CA ILE A 109 -1.71 -7.99 15.11
C ILE A 109 -1.34 -8.76 13.83
N LYS A 110 -0.11 -9.28 13.74
CA LYS A 110 0.39 -9.97 12.54
C LYS A 110 -0.15 -11.40 12.42
N ASN A 111 -0.20 -12.13 13.53
CA ASN A 111 -0.51 -13.55 13.58
C ASN A 111 -1.60 -13.85 14.63
N PRO A 112 -2.80 -13.23 14.53
CA PRO A 112 -3.87 -13.51 15.48
C PRO A 112 -4.24 -14.99 15.50
N LEU A 113 -4.51 -15.52 16.69
CA LEU A 113 -5.21 -16.79 16.88
C LEU A 113 -6.66 -16.67 16.46
N LYS A 114 -7.27 -15.51 16.74
CA LYS A 114 -8.63 -15.19 16.33
C LYS A 114 -8.81 -13.70 16.11
N VAL A 115 -9.49 -13.36 15.03
CA VAL A 115 -10.01 -12.00 14.79
C VAL A 115 -11.51 -12.04 15.05
N ASN A 116 -11.98 -11.21 15.98
CA ASN A 116 -13.41 -11.07 16.21
C ASN A 116 -14.03 -10.13 15.16
N PRO A 117 -15.33 -10.27 14.86
CA PRO A 117 -16.03 -9.31 14.03
C PRO A 117 -15.99 -7.91 14.66
N ILE A 118 -16.13 -6.89 13.81
CA ILE A 118 -16.19 -5.49 14.23
C ILE A 118 -17.43 -5.30 15.10
N LYS A 119 -17.24 -4.67 16.27
CA LYS A 119 -18.30 -4.29 17.19
C LYS A 119 -18.44 -2.77 17.17
N ILE A 120 -19.68 -2.29 17.07
CA ILE A 120 -20.03 -0.88 17.15
C ILE A 120 -20.64 -0.65 18.54
N ASP A 121 -20.17 0.38 19.25
CA ASP A 121 -20.76 0.75 20.53
C ASP A 121 -22.01 1.64 20.38
N HIS A 122 -22.64 2.00 21.50
CA HIS A 122 -23.84 2.84 21.51
C HIS A 122 -23.63 4.26 20.97
N LEU A 123 -22.36 4.70 20.84
CA LEU A 123 -21.99 5.99 20.26
C LEU A 123 -21.56 5.86 18.78
N GLY A 124 -21.75 4.70 18.16
CA GLY A 124 -21.42 4.47 16.76
C GLY A 124 -19.93 4.24 16.50
N ARG A 125 -19.10 4.04 17.52
CA ARG A 125 -17.64 3.89 17.34
C ARG A 125 -17.28 2.43 17.06
N PRO A 126 -16.60 2.11 15.96
CA PRO A 126 -16.23 0.75 15.64
C PRO A 126 -14.95 0.31 16.37
N SER A 127 -14.92 -0.97 16.74
CA SER A 127 -13.77 -1.61 17.37
C SER A 127 -13.65 -3.06 16.90
N GLN A 128 -12.42 -3.51 16.69
CA GLN A 128 -12.12 -4.88 16.31
C GLN A 128 -11.07 -5.47 17.24
N ARG A 129 -11.32 -6.69 17.73
CA ARG A 129 -10.42 -7.37 18.67
C ARG A 129 -9.62 -8.45 17.96
N PHE A 130 -8.31 -8.36 18.10
CA PHE A 130 -7.31 -9.32 17.66
C PHE A 130 -6.80 -10.06 18.89
N ILE A 131 -6.91 -11.38 18.89
CA ILE A 131 -6.48 -12.23 20.00
C ILE A 131 -5.23 -12.98 19.54
N GLY A 132 -4.07 -12.64 20.10
CA GLY A 132 -2.82 -13.35 19.91
C GLY A 132 -2.61 -14.45 20.97
N LYS A 133 -1.42 -15.02 20.99
CA LYS A 133 -1.05 -16.04 22.00
C LYS A 133 -0.92 -15.45 23.40
N SER A 134 -0.23 -14.31 23.51
CA SER A 134 0.09 -13.67 24.79
C SER A 134 -0.67 -12.36 25.00
N ALA A 135 -1.17 -11.71 23.95
CA ALA A 135 -1.81 -10.40 24.04
C ALA A 135 -3.08 -10.31 23.18
N GLU A 136 -4.02 -9.50 23.64
CA GLU A 136 -5.21 -9.09 22.90
C GLU A 136 -5.14 -7.59 22.63
N VAL A 137 -5.36 -7.23 21.37
CA VAL A 137 -5.30 -5.84 20.91
C VAL A 137 -6.65 -5.46 20.34
N VAL A 138 -7.18 -4.33 20.80
CA VAL A 138 -8.41 -3.75 20.26
C VAL A 138 -8.02 -2.55 19.40
N ILE A 139 -8.42 -2.57 18.14
CA ILE A 139 -8.10 -1.55 17.15
C ILE A 139 -9.40 -0.94 16.64
N ASN A 140 -9.43 0.38 16.49
CA ASN A 140 -10.48 1.02 15.71
C ASN A 140 -10.17 0.84 14.21
N PRO A 141 -11.03 0.14 13.43
CA PRO A 141 -10.75 -0.16 12.03
C PRO A 141 -10.76 1.07 11.11
N GLU A 142 -11.36 2.19 11.51
CA GLU A 142 -11.39 3.44 10.75
C GLU A 142 -10.15 4.29 11.04
N THR A 143 -9.90 4.60 12.32
CA THR A 143 -8.79 5.47 12.72
C THR A 143 -7.45 4.75 12.76
N LYS A 144 -7.46 3.42 12.70
CA LYS A 144 -6.26 2.56 12.78
C LYS A 144 -5.46 2.73 14.06
N LYS A 145 -6.08 3.21 15.14
CA LYS A 145 -5.46 3.38 16.45
C LYS A 145 -5.78 2.20 17.37
N ILE A 146 -4.81 1.82 18.19
CA ILE A 146 -4.99 0.82 19.25
C ILE A 146 -5.73 1.50 20.41
N LEU A 147 -6.91 0.97 20.74
CA LEU A 147 -7.79 1.45 21.80
C LEU A 147 -7.49 0.79 23.16
N SER A 148 -7.08 -0.48 23.15
CA SER A 148 -6.85 -1.24 24.38
C SER A 148 -5.93 -2.42 24.16
N VAL A 149 -5.13 -2.74 25.17
CA VAL A 149 -4.23 -3.90 25.22
C VAL A 149 -4.51 -4.70 26.50
N ASN A 150 -4.63 -6.02 26.36
CA ASN A 150 -4.83 -6.95 27.48
C ASN A 150 -3.90 -8.17 27.32
N PRO A 151 -3.41 -8.79 28.40
CA PRO A 151 -2.81 -10.11 28.30
C PRO A 151 -3.87 -11.16 27.94
N THR A 152 -3.47 -12.16 27.16
CA THR A 152 -4.30 -13.33 26.86
C THR A 152 -4.02 -14.41 27.90
N SER A 153 -5.06 -14.99 28.49
CA SER A 153 -4.88 -16.12 29.40
C SER A 153 -4.45 -17.38 28.64
N THR A 154 -3.55 -18.17 29.25
CA THR A 154 -3.03 -19.42 28.69
C THR A 154 -4.16 -20.37 28.25
N LYS A 155 -5.15 -20.57 29.12
CA LYS A 155 -6.35 -21.39 28.83
C LYS A 155 -7.10 -20.94 27.58
N LYS A 156 -7.21 -19.62 27.36
CA LYS A 156 -7.89 -19.06 26.19
C LYS A 156 -7.06 -19.25 24.93
N ALA A 157 -5.75 -19.00 25.01
CA ALA A 157 -4.83 -19.20 23.90
C ALA A 157 -4.81 -20.67 23.45
N GLU A 158 -4.69 -21.63 24.38
CA GLU A 158 -4.73 -23.07 24.10
C GLU A 158 -6.05 -23.49 23.44
N LYS A 159 -7.19 -22.99 23.95
CA LYS A 159 -8.50 -23.28 23.36
C LYS A 159 -8.62 -22.78 21.92
N LEU A 160 -8.00 -21.64 21.61
CA LEU A 160 -8.00 -21.09 20.25
C LEU A 160 -7.01 -21.82 19.34
N LEU A 161 -5.84 -22.21 19.86
CA LEU A 161 -4.86 -23.01 19.14
C LEU A 161 -5.42 -24.37 18.73
N LYS A 162 -6.20 -25.04 19.58
CA LYS A 162 -6.87 -26.32 19.24
C LYS A 162 -7.94 -26.19 18.16
N LYS A 163 -8.42 -24.97 17.88
CA LYS A 163 -9.48 -24.69 16.91
C LYS A 163 -8.97 -24.12 15.59
N LYS A 164 -7.68 -23.81 15.52
CA LYS A 164 -7.03 -23.20 14.37
C LYS A 164 -6.39 -24.29 13.53
#